data_AF-Q6AQA8-F1
#
_entry.id   AF-Q6AQA8-F1
#
_cell.length_a   1.000
_cell.length_b   1.000
_cell.length_c   1.000
_cell.angle_alpha   90.00
_cell.angle_beta   90.00
_cell.angle_gamma   90.00
#
_symmetry.space_group_name_H-M   'P 1'
#
loop_
_entity.id
_entity.type
_entity.pdbx_description
1 polymer ?
#
loop_
_entity_poly.entity_id
_entity_poly.type
_entity_poly.pdbx_seq_one_letter_code
_entity_poly.pdbx_strand_id
1 'polypeptide(L)'
;MKKPILVVNENLLMPIIATEKKVREFKNEIGLIDSVVGKTGLFLMVVSFVESMHKEVLKYFLRYNFEKITSEKKIEISKTLLIENEDFYIVEDLVTDIIDKMPSWRFMKIFYDALDIQKAENFKIIEKIKQQRNQQIHGNLVIDYKHGNVTHTLVGVEYINYSLEEYEKYIIDLKIKVSRRYADCTRIETLKKMWHYTFTTPLCANFEDYWHIDLETDSILGYKNVKYENSLSHSETFMLSIWRSQLSGYKVDFLNMASLGKHLQSCLFMFLKLSNDIFMYR
;
A
#
# COMPACT_ATOMS: atom_id res chain seq x y z
N MET A 1 24.53 -6.38 -0.74
CA MET A 1 23.71 -5.51 0.14
C MET A 1 22.28 -6.04 0.16
N LYS A 2 21.58 -5.90 1.29
CA LYS A 2 20.16 -6.27 1.41
C LYS A 2 19.31 -5.18 0.75
N LYS A 3 18.27 -5.54 -0.01
CA LYS A 3 17.34 -4.58 -0.62
C LYS A 3 16.68 -3.73 0.48
N PRO A 4 16.63 -2.39 0.34
CA PRO A 4 16.00 -1.52 1.33
C PRO A 4 14.47 -1.67 1.31
N ILE A 5 13.85 -1.38 2.46
CA ILE A 5 12.40 -1.22 2.56
C ILE A 5 12.05 0.16 1.98
N LEU A 6 11.37 0.17 0.83
CA LEU A 6 11.02 1.39 0.09
C LEU A 6 9.55 1.76 0.28
N VAL A 7 9.13 1.91 1.53
CA VAL A 7 7.75 2.24 1.92
C VAL A 7 7.72 3.69 2.38
N VAL A 8 6.73 4.46 1.94
CA VAL A 8 6.45 5.81 2.45
C VAL A 8 5.25 5.73 3.38
N ASN A 9 5.43 6.19 4.63
CA ASN A 9 4.43 6.07 5.69
C ASN A 9 3.08 6.71 5.29
N GLU A 10 3.12 7.89 4.67
CA GLU A 10 1.92 8.60 4.23
C GLU A 10 1.08 7.77 3.24
N ASN A 11 1.72 7.16 2.25
CA ASN A 11 1.02 6.36 1.25
C ASN A 11 0.50 5.04 1.83
N LEU A 12 1.21 4.46 2.81
CA LEU A 12 0.74 3.29 3.56
C LEU A 12 -0.48 3.63 4.43
N LEU A 13 -0.54 4.84 4.98
CA LEU A 13 -1.66 5.33 5.79
C LEU A 13 -2.85 5.83 4.96
N MET A 14 -2.63 6.20 3.70
CA MET A 14 -3.66 6.81 2.84
C MET A 14 -4.95 5.98 2.75
N PRO A 15 -4.93 4.65 2.51
CA PRO A 15 -6.17 3.86 2.50
C PRO A 15 -6.87 3.81 3.87
N ILE A 16 -6.09 3.81 4.95
CA ILE A 16 -6.59 3.80 6.33
C ILE A 16 -7.33 5.10 6.64
N ILE A 17 -6.73 6.24 6.30
CA ILE A 17 -7.32 7.58 6.49
C ILE A 17 -8.57 7.75 5.64
N ALA A 18 -8.53 7.31 4.38
CA ALA A 18 -9.69 7.36 3.48
C ALA A 18 -10.87 6.53 4.04
N THR A 19 -10.58 5.35 4.57
CA THR A 19 -11.60 4.46 5.15
C THR A 19 -12.15 5.00 6.47
N GLU A 20 -11.29 5.58 7.31
CA GLU A 20 -11.71 6.27 8.54
C GLU A 20 -12.71 7.38 8.22
N LYS A 21 -12.40 8.23 7.23
CA LYS A 21 -13.30 9.30 6.77
C LYS A 21 -14.63 8.73 6.29
N LYS A 22 -14.61 7.66 5.49
CA LYS A 22 -15.83 7.01 4.98
C LYS A 22 -16.69 6.41 6.09
N VAL A 23 -16.09 5.76 7.09
CA VAL A 23 -16.84 5.22 8.24
C VAL A 23 -17.52 6.34 9.02
N ARG A 24 -16.85 7.50 9.21
CA ARG A 24 -17.47 8.66 9.86
C ARG A 24 -18.61 9.26 9.03
N GLU A 25 -18.46 9.34 7.70
CA GLU A 25 -19.54 9.77 6.79
C GLU A 25 -20.77 8.86 6.95
N PHE A 26 -20.57 7.54 6.96
CA PHE A 26 -21.67 6.59 7.15
C PHE A 26 -22.38 6.68 8.51
N LYS A 27 -21.66 6.99 9.59
CA LYS A 27 -22.27 7.25 10.91
C LYS A 27 -23.24 8.44 10.87
N ASN A 28 -22.95 9.45 10.05
CA ASN A 28 -23.82 10.61 9.90
C ASN A 28 -25.02 10.32 8.98
N GLU A 29 -24.82 9.50 7.94
CA GLU A 29 -25.84 9.21 6.93
C GLU A 29 -26.88 8.18 7.39
N ILE A 30 -26.54 7.26 8.30
CA ILE A 30 -27.44 6.17 8.67
C ILE A 30 -28.77 6.63 9.30
N GLY A 31 -28.75 7.77 9.99
CA GLY A 31 -29.94 8.40 10.58
C GLY A 31 -30.84 9.08 9.54
N LEU A 32 -30.33 9.35 8.34
CA LEU A 32 -31.06 10.00 7.25
C LEU A 32 -31.76 8.99 6.32
N ILE A 33 -31.43 7.70 6.43
CA ILE A 33 -31.98 6.65 5.58
C ILE A 33 -33.17 6.02 6.29
N ASP A 34 -34.37 6.18 5.74
CA ASP A 34 -35.56 5.55 6.31
C ASP A 34 -35.71 4.08 5.87
N SER A 35 -35.20 3.73 4.69
CA SER A 35 -35.37 2.39 4.14
C SER A 35 -34.44 1.36 4.80
N VAL A 36 -35.02 0.24 5.21
CA VAL A 36 -34.27 -0.90 5.76
C VAL A 36 -33.26 -1.47 4.76
N VAL A 37 -33.63 -1.47 3.48
CA VAL A 37 -32.75 -1.89 2.37
C VAL A 37 -31.53 -0.97 2.26
N GLY A 38 -31.73 0.35 2.34
CA GLY A 38 -30.62 1.31 2.33
C GLY A 38 -29.66 1.12 3.50
N LYS A 39 -30.18 0.91 4.72
CA LYS A 39 -29.35 0.64 5.91
C LYS A 39 -28.55 -0.66 5.77
N THR A 40 -29.17 -1.71 5.24
CA THR A 40 -28.48 -2.98 4.97
C THR A 40 -27.40 -2.80 3.91
N GLY A 41 -27.68 -2.05 2.84
CA GLY A 41 -26.71 -1.69 1.80
C GLY A 41 -25.48 -0.97 2.38
N LEU A 42 -25.69 0.04 3.24
CA LEU A 42 -24.61 0.72 3.95
C LEU A 42 -23.77 -0.24 4.79
N PHE A 43 -24.42 -1.14 5.54
CA PHE A 43 -23.70 -2.13 6.33
C PHE A 43 -22.77 -3.01 5.46
N LEU A 44 -23.27 -3.49 4.32
CA LEU A 44 -22.45 -4.25 3.36
C LEU A 44 -21.29 -3.42 2.80
N MET A 45 -21.53 -2.15 2.49
CA MET A 45 -20.52 -1.23 1.97
C MET A 45 -19.42 -0.96 2.98
N VAL A 46 -19.75 -0.67 4.24
CA VAL A 46 -18.77 -0.43 5.33
C VAL A 46 -17.79 -1.59 5.44
N VAL A 47 -18.31 -2.81 5.51
CA VAL A 47 -17.47 -4.02 5.63
C VAL A 47 -16.55 -4.17 4.41
N SER A 48 -17.09 -3.89 3.22
CA SER A 48 -16.33 -3.97 1.96
C SER A 48 -15.24 -2.89 1.88
N PHE A 49 -15.49 -1.67 2.36
CA PHE A 49 -14.49 -0.61 2.44
C PHE A 49 -13.33 -1.00 3.35
N VAL A 50 -13.62 -1.59 4.51
CA VAL A 50 -12.57 -2.03 5.44
C VAL A 50 -11.76 -3.19 4.86
N GLU A 51 -12.39 -4.13 4.15
CA GLU A 51 -11.66 -5.20 3.45
C GLU A 51 -10.78 -4.66 2.33
N SER A 52 -11.30 -3.69 1.56
CA SER A 52 -10.54 -3.00 0.52
C SER A 52 -9.34 -2.26 1.11
N MET A 53 -9.52 -1.54 2.22
CA MET A 53 -8.45 -0.88 2.96
C MET A 53 -7.31 -1.83 3.29
N HIS A 54 -7.61 -3.00 3.86
CA HIS A 54 -6.57 -3.99 4.16
C HIS A 54 -5.82 -4.42 2.91
N LYS A 55 -6.54 -4.65 1.80
CA LYS A 55 -5.95 -5.08 0.53
C LYS A 55 -5.01 -4.01 -0.02
N GLU A 56 -5.45 -2.76 -0.08
CA GLU A 56 -4.66 -1.66 -0.64
C GLU A 56 -3.40 -1.40 0.19
N VAL A 57 -3.51 -1.42 1.53
CA VAL A 57 -2.34 -1.30 2.41
C VAL A 57 -1.34 -2.43 2.16
N LEU A 58 -1.83 -3.68 2.05
CA LEU A 58 -0.96 -4.84 1.85
C LEU A 58 -0.34 -4.86 0.44
N LYS A 59 -1.12 -4.51 -0.60
CA LYS A 59 -0.64 -4.37 -1.99
C LYS A 59 0.50 -3.35 -2.06
N TYR A 60 0.28 -2.18 -1.47
CA TYR A 60 1.29 -1.12 -1.37
C TYR A 60 2.57 -1.61 -0.68
N PHE A 61 2.45 -2.33 0.43
CA PHE A 61 3.61 -2.81 1.18
C PHE A 61 4.39 -3.90 0.43
N LEU A 62 3.67 -4.88 -0.13
CA LEU A 62 4.27 -6.07 -0.75
C LEU A 62 4.88 -5.79 -2.12
N ARG A 63 4.47 -4.74 -2.84
CA ARG A 63 5.14 -4.38 -4.10
C ARG A 63 6.61 -4.00 -3.94
N TYR A 64 7.01 -3.61 -2.71
CA TYR A 64 8.41 -3.34 -2.36
C TYR A 64 9.06 -4.48 -1.58
N ASN A 65 8.27 -5.21 -0.78
CA ASN A 65 8.71 -6.28 0.11
C ASN A 65 8.04 -7.61 -0.27
N PHE A 66 8.16 -8.00 -1.53
CA PHE A 66 7.46 -9.14 -2.10
C PHE A 66 7.77 -10.46 -1.37
N GLU A 67 8.98 -10.58 -0.83
CA GLU A 67 9.41 -11.72 -0.03
C GLU A 67 8.59 -11.96 1.24
N LYS A 68 7.78 -10.99 1.68
CA LYS A 68 6.89 -11.11 2.84
C LYS A 68 5.54 -11.77 2.50
N ILE A 69 5.22 -11.99 1.23
CA ILE A 69 3.92 -12.55 0.81
C ILE A 69 3.78 -14.02 1.19
N THR A 70 4.88 -14.76 1.23
CA THR A 70 4.90 -16.17 1.59
C THR A 70 6.21 -16.54 2.28
N SER A 71 6.11 -17.44 3.26
CA SER A 71 7.29 -18.10 3.84
C SER A 71 7.89 -19.14 2.89
N GLU A 72 7.16 -19.53 1.85
CA GLU A 72 7.60 -20.48 0.85
C GLU A 72 8.54 -19.81 -0.14
N LYS A 73 9.63 -20.48 -0.53
CA LYS A 73 10.61 -19.93 -1.50
C LYS A 73 10.10 -19.90 -2.95
N LYS A 74 8.83 -20.27 -3.18
CA LYS A 74 8.24 -20.45 -4.50
C LYS A 74 6.84 -19.86 -4.52
N ILE A 75 6.51 -19.27 -5.65
CA ILE A 75 5.18 -18.74 -5.96
C ILE A 75 4.82 -19.31 -7.33
N GLU A 76 3.63 -19.90 -7.43
CA GLU A 76 3.11 -20.36 -8.70
C GLU A 76 2.53 -19.16 -9.45
N ILE A 77 3.00 -18.97 -10.69
CA ILE A 77 2.60 -17.87 -11.56
C ILE A 77 1.96 -18.47 -12.80
N SER A 78 0.83 -17.91 -13.24
CA SER A 78 0.20 -18.35 -14.47
C SER A 78 1.07 -17.98 -15.69
N LYS A 79 1.08 -18.84 -16.70
CA LYS A 79 1.79 -18.57 -17.95
C LYS A 79 1.24 -17.34 -18.67
N THR A 80 -0.07 -17.09 -18.58
CA THR A 80 -0.69 -15.88 -19.12
C THR A 80 -0.10 -14.63 -18.50
N LEU A 81 0.04 -14.59 -17.17
CA LEU A 81 0.62 -13.43 -16.49
C LEU A 81 2.08 -13.20 -16.89
N LEU A 82 2.87 -14.26 -17.12
CA LEU A 82 4.26 -14.14 -17.61
C LEU A 82 4.35 -13.65 -19.06
N ILE A 83 3.37 -13.98 -19.90
CA ILE A 83 3.33 -13.57 -21.32
C ILE A 83 2.75 -12.15 -21.46
N GLU A 84 1.76 -11.82 -20.62
CA GLU A 84 1.10 -10.50 -20.60
C GLU A 84 1.97 -9.45 -19.92
N ASN A 85 2.86 -9.83 -18.99
CA ASN A 85 3.80 -8.94 -18.31
C ASN A 85 5.25 -9.15 -18.80
N GLU A 86 5.59 -8.58 -19.96
CA GLU A 86 7.00 -8.21 -20.27
C GLU A 86 7.40 -6.89 -19.59
N ASP A 87 6.51 -6.34 -18.76
CA ASP A 87 6.47 -4.94 -18.36
C ASP A 87 7.10 -4.65 -16.99
N PHE A 88 7.35 -3.36 -16.78
CA PHE A 88 7.86 -2.72 -15.57
C PHE A 88 7.08 -3.08 -14.28
N TYR A 89 5.80 -3.51 -14.40
CA TYR A 89 4.86 -3.68 -13.30
C TYR A 89 4.58 -5.15 -12.92
N ILE A 90 5.36 -6.11 -13.43
CA ILE A 90 5.11 -7.55 -13.18
C ILE A 90 4.97 -7.91 -11.69
N VAL A 91 5.72 -7.25 -10.79
CA VAL A 91 5.65 -7.53 -9.35
C VAL A 91 4.31 -7.04 -8.77
N GLU A 92 3.82 -5.89 -9.20
CA GLU A 92 2.55 -5.30 -8.78
C GLU A 92 1.37 -6.17 -9.20
N ASP A 93 1.41 -6.65 -10.45
CA ASP A 93 0.38 -7.52 -11.01
C ASP A 93 0.37 -8.86 -10.27
N LEU A 94 1.55 -9.43 -9.99
CA LEU A 94 1.70 -10.63 -9.17
C LEU A 94 1.14 -10.43 -7.75
N VAL A 95 1.50 -9.34 -7.09
CA VAL A 95 1.00 -9.02 -5.75
C VAL A 95 -0.51 -8.90 -5.76
N THR A 96 -1.06 -8.23 -6.76
CA THR A 96 -2.50 -8.04 -6.93
C THR A 96 -3.22 -9.36 -7.12
N ASP A 97 -2.77 -10.18 -8.07
CA ASP A 97 -3.36 -11.50 -8.37
C ASP A 97 -3.33 -12.42 -7.15
N ILE A 98 -2.19 -12.46 -6.44
CA ILE A 98 -2.03 -13.30 -5.24
C ILE A 98 -2.94 -12.83 -4.12
N ILE A 99 -3.01 -11.52 -3.84
CA ILE A 99 -3.87 -10.97 -2.79
C ILE A 99 -5.34 -11.20 -3.11
N ASP A 100 -5.76 -11.00 -4.36
CA ASP A 100 -7.17 -11.07 -4.72
C ASP A 100 -7.71 -12.51 -4.75
N LYS A 101 -6.85 -13.49 -5.01
CA LYS A 101 -7.19 -14.93 -4.90
C LYS A 101 -7.03 -15.49 -3.49
N MET A 102 -6.46 -14.72 -2.55
CA MET A 102 -6.13 -15.23 -1.23
C MET A 102 -7.37 -15.41 -0.36
N PRO A 103 -7.52 -16.56 0.34
CA PRO A 103 -8.61 -16.72 1.29
C PRO A 103 -8.45 -15.76 2.48
N SER A 104 -9.58 -15.22 2.95
CA SER A 104 -9.63 -14.15 3.97
C SER A 104 -8.81 -14.44 5.24
N TRP A 105 -8.83 -15.68 5.74
CA TRP A 105 -8.08 -16.08 6.94
C TRP A 105 -6.56 -15.99 6.74
N ARG A 106 -6.06 -16.37 5.56
CA ARG A 106 -4.64 -16.32 5.21
C ARG A 106 -4.22 -14.88 4.98
N PHE A 107 -5.09 -14.12 4.32
CA PHE A 107 -4.91 -12.71 4.06
C PHE A 107 -4.72 -11.90 5.34
N MET A 108 -5.62 -12.03 6.32
CA MET A 108 -5.50 -11.29 7.58
C MET A 108 -4.25 -11.70 8.38
N LYS A 109 -3.85 -12.97 8.33
CA LYS A 109 -2.59 -13.42 8.94
C LYS A 109 -1.39 -12.71 8.30
N ILE A 110 -1.30 -12.75 6.97
CA ILE A 110 -0.21 -12.10 6.22
C ILE A 110 -0.24 -10.59 6.44
N PHE A 111 -1.41 -9.95 6.54
CA PHE A 111 -1.52 -8.51 6.82
C PHE A 111 -0.76 -8.11 8.09
N TYR A 112 -1.01 -8.80 9.20
CA TYR A 112 -0.34 -8.50 10.47
C TYR A 112 1.13 -8.93 10.48
N ASP A 113 1.44 -10.11 9.93
CA ASP A 113 2.80 -10.66 9.91
C ASP A 113 3.74 -9.87 8.97
N ALA A 114 3.25 -9.44 7.80
CA ALA A 114 4.03 -8.69 6.82
C ALA A 114 4.30 -7.26 7.31
N LEU A 115 3.29 -6.60 7.86
CA LEU A 115 3.42 -5.25 8.43
C LEU A 115 4.15 -5.24 9.77
N ASP A 116 4.32 -6.40 10.41
CA ASP A 116 4.95 -6.55 11.73
C ASP A 116 4.26 -5.67 12.79
N ILE A 117 2.93 -5.76 12.84
CA ILE A 117 2.08 -5.05 13.80
C ILE A 117 1.19 -6.04 14.55
N GLN A 118 0.88 -5.71 15.81
CA GLN A 118 -0.02 -6.53 16.62
C GLN A 118 -1.47 -6.41 16.15
N LYS A 119 -2.23 -7.48 16.32
CA LYS A 119 -3.69 -7.48 16.09
C LYS A 119 -4.37 -6.39 16.91
N ALA A 120 -5.46 -5.85 16.38
CA ALA A 120 -6.28 -4.90 17.12
C ALA A 120 -6.98 -5.56 18.30
N GLU A 121 -7.23 -4.80 19.36
CA GLU A 121 -7.87 -5.33 20.57
C GLU A 121 -9.26 -5.90 20.28
N ASN A 122 -10.03 -5.19 19.46
CA ASN A 122 -11.37 -5.60 19.04
C ASN A 122 -11.39 -6.48 17.78
N PHE A 123 -10.26 -7.08 17.38
CA PHE A 123 -10.16 -7.90 16.17
C PHE A 123 -11.22 -9.02 16.10
N LYS A 124 -11.48 -9.71 17.23
CA LYS A 124 -12.51 -10.76 17.30
C LYS A 124 -13.93 -10.22 17.06
N ILE A 125 -14.20 -8.97 17.43
CA ILE A 125 -15.48 -8.32 17.19
C ILE A 125 -15.61 -8.00 15.69
N ILE A 126 -14.55 -7.51 15.07
CA ILE A 126 -14.51 -7.27 13.61
C ILE A 126 -14.75 -8.56 12.83
N GLU A 127 -14.17 -9.69 13.25
CA GLU A 127 -14.45 -10.99 12.63
C GLU A 127 -15.93 -11.38 12.73
N LYS A 128 -16.58 -11.14 13.88
CA LYS A 128 -18.03 -11.38 14.04
C LYS A 128 -18.86 -10.48 13.13
N ILE A 129 -18.50 -9.21 12.98
CA ILE A 129 -19.18 -8.28 12.07
C ILE A 129 -19.09 -8.77 10.62
N LYS A 130 -17.91 -9.25 10.20
CA LYS A 130 -17.71 -9.85 8.87
C LYS A 130 -18.53 -11.13 8.68
N GLN A 131 -18.60 -11.98 9.69
CA GLN A 131 -19.44 -13.19 9.66
C GLN A 131 -20.92 -12.83 9.52
N GLN A 132 -21.39 -11.85 10.28
CA GLN A 132 -22.76 -11.33 10.16
C GLN A 132 -23.03 -10.82 8.74
N ARG A 133 -22.11 -10.05 8.15
CA ARG A 133 -22.20 -9.61 6.75
C ARG A 133 -22.36 -10.78 5.79
N ASN A 134 -21.54 -11.83 5.95
CA ASN A 134 -21.63 -13.00 5.08
C ASN A 134 -22.98 -13.73 5.25
N GLN A 135 -23.47 -13.85 6.49
CA GLN A 135 -24.81 -14.41 6.75
C GLN A 135 -25.90 -13.57 6.12
N GLN A 136 -25.78 -12.25 6.06
CA GLN A 136 -26.75 -11.37 5.40
C GLN A 136 -26.74 -11.55 3.88
N ILE A 137 -25.56 -11.63 3.26
CA ILE A 137 -25.43 -11.87 1.82
C ILE A 137 -26.00 -13.25 1.44
N HIS A 138 -25.64 -14.29 2.18
CA HIS A 138 -26.00 -15.67 1.85
C HIS A 138 -27.37 -16.10 2.40
N GLY A 139 -27.86 -15.45 3.45
CA GLY A 139 -29.13 -15.75 4.12
C GLY A 139 -30.32 -14.94 3.61
N ASN A 140 -30.11 -13.97 2.70
CA ASN A 140 -31.20 -13.19 2.11
C ASN A 140 -32.15 -13.97 1.18
N LEU A 141 -31.95 -15.28 1.03
CA LEU A 141 -32.85 -16.21 0.33
C LEU A 141 -32.99 -17.52 1.14
N VAL A 142 -33.70 -17.49 2.26
CA VAL A 142 -34.30 -18.71 2.82
C VAL A 142 -35.71 -18.82 2.28
N ILE A 143 -35.90 -19.68 1.27
CA ILE A 143 -37.22 -20.02 0.74
C ILE A 143 -37.78 -21.14 1.60
N ASP A 144 -38.76 -20.84 2.46
CA ASP A 144 -39.53 -21.89 3.12
C ASP A 144 -40.57 -22.45 2.13
N TYR A 145 -40.18 -23.50 1.40
CA TYR A 145 -41.04 -24.19 0.44
C TYR A 145 -42.32 -24.77 1.06
N LYS A 146 -42.39 -24.96 2.40
CA LYS A 146 -43.59 -25.48 3.07
C LYS A 146 -44.63 -24.41 3.39
N HIS A 147 -44.21 -23.15 3.56
CA HIS A 147 -45.11 -22.06 3.95
C HIS A 147 -45.18 -20.91 2.94
N GLY A 148 -44.40 -20.96 1.85
CA GLY A 148 -44.40 -19.94 0.80
C GLY A 148 -43.85 -18.57 1.24
N ASN A 149 -43.19 -18.50 2.40
CA ASN A 149 -42.69 -17.25 2.98
C ASN A 149 -41.19 -17.10 2.75
N VAL A 150 -40.79 -15.92 2.27
CA VAL A 150 -39.39 -15.49 2.22
C VAL A 150 -39.09 -14.74 3.50
N THR A 151 -38.28 -15.33 4.38
CA THR A 151 -37.82 -14.65 5.59
C THR A 151 -36.52 -13.90 5.30
N HIS A 152 -36.56 -12.57 5.43
CA HIS A 152 -35.37 -11.74 5.41
C HIS A 152 -34.85 -11.56 6.84
N THR A 153 -33.68 -12.12 7.16
CA THR A 153 -32.95 -11.72 8.37
C THR A 153 -32.32 -10.36 8.12
N LEU A 154 -32.91 -9.29 8.64
CA LEU A 154 -32.43 -7.93 8.45
C LEU A 154 -31.58 -7.49 9.65
N VAL A 155 -30.55 -6.67 9.42
CA VAL A 155 -29.70 -6.13 10.49
C VAL A 155 -30.39 -4.93 11.15
N GLY A 156 -30.59 -5.01 12.47
CA GLY A 156 -31.11 -3.89 13.26
C GLY A 156 -30.18 -2.68 13.23
N VAL A 157 -30.74 -1.47 13.29
CA VAL A 157 -30.00 -0.20 13.21
C VAL A 157 -28.99 -0.09 14.36
N GLU A 158 -29.35 -0.60 15.52
CA GLU A 158 -28.51 -0.66 16.72
C GLU A 158 -27.24 -1.46 16.45
N TYR A 159 -27.36 -2.60 15.75
CA TYR A 159 -26.20 -3.41 15.38
C TYR A 159 -25.32 -2.72 14.33
N ILE A 160 -25.91 -1.98 13.40
CA ILE A 160 -25.12 -1.23 12.40
C ILE A 160 -24.34 -0.10 13.10
N ASN A 161 -24.99 0.65 14.00
CA ASN A 161 -24.32 1.69 14.79
C ASN A 161 -23.18 1.10 15.64
N TYR A 162 -23.45 -0.01 16.34
CA TYR A 162 -22.43 -0.76 17.05
C TYR A 162 -21.27 -1.18 16.14
N SER A 163 -21.57 -1.71 14.95
CA SER A 163 -20.55 -2.13 13.99
C SER A 163 -19.69 -0.96 13.50
N LEU A 164 -20.31 0.20 13.24
CA LEU A 164 -19.61 1.41 12.83
C LEU A 164 -18.67 1.93 13.93
N GLU A 165 -19.11 1.93 15.18
CA GLU A 165 -18.27 2.30 16.33
C GLU A 165 -17.07 1.36 16.50
N GLU A 166 -17.29 0.05 16.36
CA GLU A 166 -16.21 -0.94 16.46
C GLU A 166 -15.23 -0.83 15.28
N TYR A 167 -15.72 -0.56 14.07
CA TYR A 167 -14.84 -0.27 12.93
C TYR A 167 -14.04 1.01 13.13
N GLU A 168 -14.63 2.07 13.66
CA GLU A 168 -13.91 3.31 13.96
C GLU A 168 -12.77 3.08 14.96
N LYS A 169 -13.05 2.39 16.08
CA LYS A 169 -12.02 2.00 17.05
C LYS A 169 -10.91 1.17 16.41
N TYR A 170 -11.30 0.20 15.59
CA TYR A 170 -10.37 -0.69 14.88
C TYR A 170 -9.45 0.06 13.91
N ILE A 171 -10.02 0.98 13.11
CA ILE A 171 -9.28 1.77 12.12
C ILE A 171 -8.33 2.75 12.84
N ILE A 172 -8.76 3.38 13.92
CA ILE A 172 -7.92 4.27 14.72
C ILE A 172 -6.72 3.51 15.32
N ASP A 173 -6.96 2.35 15.92
CA ASP A 173 -5.90 1.50 16.46
C ASP A 173 -4.90 1.06 15.37
N LEU A 174 -5.39 0.60 14.22
CA LEU A 174 -4.55 0.26 13.07
C LEU A 174 -3.72 1.46 12.60
N LYS A 175 -4.34 2.64 12.46
CA LYS A 175 -3.66 3.87 12.06
C LYS A 175 -2.50 4.19 13.01
N ILE A 176 -2.73 4.12 14.31
CA ILE A 176 -1.71 4.38 15.33
C ILE A 176 -0.56 3.35 15.23
N LYS A 177 -0.89 2.06 15.11
CA LYS A 177 0.10 0.98 15.03
C LYS A 177 0.96 1.08 13.77
N VAL A 178 0.35 1.30 12.61
CA VAL A 178 1.06 1.48 11.34
C VAL A 178 1.91 2.76 11.38
N SER A 179 1.33 3.88 11.80
CA SER A 179 2.04 5.16 11.87
C SER A 179 3.27 5.09 12.77
N ARG A 180 3.17 4.43 13.93
CA ARG A 180 4.31 4.22 14.84
C ARG A 180 5.35 3.26 14.25
N ARG A 181 4.93 2.16 13.63
CA ARG A 181 5.84 1.15 13.08
C ARG A 181 6.71 1.71 11.93
N TYR A 182 6.13 2.62 11.15
CA TYR A 182 6.73 3.19 9.95
C TYR A 182 7.04 4.69 10.10
N ALA A 183 7.20 5.20 11.33
CA ALA A 183 7.45 6.62 11.57
C ALA A 183 8.70 7.13 10.82
N ASP A 184 9.77 6.33 10.79
CA ASP A 184 11.04 6.66 10.12
C ASP A 184 11.01 6.45 8.59
N CYS A 185 9.86 6.07 8.04
CA CYS A 185 9.68 5.81 6.61
C CYS A 185 9.12 7.07 5.91
N THR A 186 9.83 8.19 6.07
CA THR A 186 9.53 9.44 5.39
C THR A 186 9.96 9.37 3.92
N ARG A 187 9.53 10.31 3.08
CA ARG A 187 9.93 10.40 1.66
C ARG A 187 11.45 10.56 1.56
N ILE A 188 12.03 11.48 2.32
CA ILE A 188 13.47 11.74 2.30
C ILE A 188 14.26 10.52 2.77
N GLU A 189 13.87 9.90 3.88
CA GLU A 189 14.58 8.71 4.38
C GLU A 189 14.46 7.51 3.42
N THR A 190 13.34 7.40 2.72
CA THR A 190 13.15 6.38 1.68
C THR A 190 14.04 6.65 0.46
N LEU A 191 14.14 7.90 0.02
CA LEU A 191 15.06 8.32 -1.05
C LEU A 191 16.52 8.11 -0.66
N LYS A 192 16.92 8.41 0.58
CA LYS A 192 18.27 8.13 1.09
C LYS A 192 18.61 6.65 1.05
N LYS A 193 17.71 5.79 1.54
CA LYS A 193 17.88 4.32 1.47
C LYS A 193 18.05 3.86 0.03
N MET A 194 17.26 4.41 -0.90
CA MET A 194 17.36 4.08 -2.32
C MET A 194 18.66 4.61 -2.95
N TRP A 195 19.10 5.79 -2.54
CA TRP A 195 20.36 6.39 -2.97
C TRP A 195 21.55 5.52 -2.58
N HIS A 196 21.68 5.16 -1.29
CA HIS A 196 22.80 4.32 -0.82
C HIS A 196 22.75 2.89 -1.37
N TYR A 197 21.57 2.43 -1.81
CA TYR A 197 21.46 1.17 -2.53
C TYR A 197 21.89 1.30 -4.01
N THR A 198 21.72 2.49 -4.61
CA THR A 198 22.08 2.77 -5.99
C THR A 198 23.56 3.09 -6.16
N PHE A 199 24.09 3.94 -5.27
CA PHE A 199 25.46 4.42 -5.32
C PHE A 199 26.28 3.80 -4.20
N THR A 200 27.25 2.96 -4.58
CA THR A 200 28.13 2.28 -3.62
C THR A 200 29.52 2.90 -3.54
N THR A 201 29.80 3.93 -4.34
CA THR A 201 31.11 4.57 -4.40
C THR A 201 31.26 5.65 -3.34
N PRO A 202 32.48 5.92 -2.84
CA PRO A 202 32.73 6.96 -1.86
C PRO A 202 32.33 8.36 -2.34
N LEU A 203 32.35 8.60 -3.65
CA LEU A 203 32.00 9.89 -4.24
C LEU A 203 30.53 10.24 -4.00
N CYS A 204 29.64 9.26 -4.02
CA CYS A 204 28.22 9.45 -3.78
C CYS A 204 27.80 8.99 -2.36
N ALA A 205 28.74 8.93 -1.40
CA ALA A 205 28.46 8.35 -0.10
C ALA A 205 27.43 9.14 0.72
N ASN A 206 27.41 10.48 0.60
CA ASN A 206 26.52 11.34 1.37
C ASN A 206 25.40 11.87 0.47
N PHE A 207 24.16 11.57 0.82
CA PHE A 207 23.00 12.06 0.07
C PHE A 207 22.90 13.59 0.13
N GLU A 208 23.16 14.16 1.31
CA GLU A 208 23.04 15.57 1.62
C GLU A 208 24.02 16.46 0.84
N ASP A 209 25.12 15.90 0.33
CA ASP A 209 26.08 16.62 -0.51
C ASP A 209 25.46 17.01 -1.86
N TYR A 210 24.45 16.26 -2.32
CA TYR A 210 23.83 16.41 -3.64
C TYR A 210 22.49 17.14 -3.64
N TRP A 211 21.84 17.29 -2.48
CA TRP A 211 20.46 17.78 -2.41
C TRP A 211 20.29 18.92 -1.40
N HIS A 212 19.43 19.88 -1.75
CA HIS A 212 18.85 20.83 -0.81
C HIS A 212 17.57 20.22 -0.24
N ILE A 213 17.61 19.86 1.04
CA ILE A 213 16.54 19.14 1.73
C ILE A 213 15.81 20.10 2.64
N ASP A 214 14.48 20.09 2.57
CA ASP A 214 13.60 20.68 3.56
C ASP A 214 13.02 19.57 4.44
N LEU A 215 13.48 19.55 5.70
CA LEU A 215 13.04 18.57 6.68
C LEU A 215 11.64 18.86 7.24
N GLU A 216 11.17 20.11 7.17
CA GLU A 216 9.84 20.47 7.66
C GLU A 216 8.74 19.96 6.71
N THR A 217 9.00 20.05 5.41
CA THR A 217 8.07 19.58 4.36
C THR A 217 8.38 18.18 3.82
N ASP A 218 9.40 17.51 4.37
CA ASP A 218 9.92 16.20 3.91
C ASP A 218 10.11 16.16 2.38
N SER A 219 10.79 17.18 1.85
CA SER A 219 10.90 17.42 0.41
C SER A 219 12.30 17.86 -0.05
N ILE A 220 12.57 17.68 -1.34
CA ILE A 220 13.80 18.13 -2.00
C ILE A 220 13.48 19.42 -2.75
N LEU A 221 14.18 20.49 -2.40
CA LEU A 221 14.00 21.83 -2.99
C LEU A 221 14.81 22.00 -4.29
N GLY A 222 15.90 21.25 -4.42
CA GLY A 222 16.78 21.32 -5.58
C GLY A 222 18.05 20.47 -5.41
N TYR A 223 18.88 20.45 -6.44
CA TYR A 223 20.16 19.75 -6.44
C TYR A 223 21.34 20.72 -6.23
N LYS A 224 22.43 20.16 -5.72
CA LYS A 224 23.74 20.83 -5.57
C LYS A 224 24.68 20.33 -6.66
N ASN A 225 25.62 21.18 -7.07
CA ASN A 225 26.72 20.81 -7.95
C ASN A 225 27.97 20.57 -7.10
N VAL A 226 28.44 19.32 -7.07
CA VAL A 226 29.55 18.90 -6.24
C VAL A 226 30.83 18.79 -7.08
N LYS A 227 31.96 19.25 -6.53
CA LYS A 227 33.23 19.39 -7.28
C LYS A 227 33.78 18.08 -7.83
N TYR A 228 33.52 16.97 -7.16
CA TYR A 228 34.06 15.66 -7.52
C TYR A 228 33.16 14.88 -8.51
N GLU A 229 32.08 15.47 -9.00
CA GLU A 229 31.20 14.84 -10.00
C GLU A 229 31.91 14.50 -11.31
N ASN A 230 32.93 15.28 -11.69
CA ASN A 230 33.73 15.02 -12.89
C ASN A 230 34.51 13.69 -12.81
N SER A 231 34.62 13.10 -11.62
CA SER A 231 35.29 11.82 -11.40
C SER A 231 34.33 10.63 -11.37
N LEU A 232 33.02 10.85 -11.55
CA LEU A 232 32.03 9.78 -11.63
C LEU A 232 32.19 8.98 -12.93
N SER A 233 31.94 7.68 -12.86
CA SER A 233 31.86 6.86 -14.06
C SER A 233 30.66 7.28 -14.93
N HIS A 234 30.70 7.00 -16.23
CA HIS A 234 29.60 7.32 -17.16
C HIS A 234 28.23 6.79 -16.68
N SER A 235 28.18 5.59 -16.09
CA SER A 235 26.96 5.00 -15.54
C SER A 235 26.46 5.71 -14.28
N GLU A 236 27.37 6.15 -13.40
CA GLU A 236 27.00 6.91 -12.19
C GLU A 236 26.53 8.31 -12.55
N THR A 237 27.23 8.98 -13.47
CA THR A 237 26.81 10.27 -14.02
C THR A 237 25.42 10.16 -14.62
N PHE A 238 25.15 9.13 -15.42
CA PHE A 238 23.82 8.89 -15.99
C PHE A 238 22.75 8.68 -14.91
N MET A 239 23.01 7.83 -13.91
CA MET A 239 22.08 7.63 -12.80
C MET A 239 21.83 8.93 -12.04
N LEU A 240 22.86 9.70 -11.74
CA LEU A 240 22.73 10.99 -11.06
C LEU A 240 21.89 11.98 -11.88
N SER A 241 22.11 12.05 -13.20
CA SER A 241 21.30 12.87 -14.11
C SER A 241 19.83 12.47 -14.08
N ILE A 242 19.52 11.16 -14.08
CA ILE A 242 18.14 10.67 -13.94
C ILE A 242 17.53 11.11 -12.61
N TRP A 243 18.25 10.95 -11.50
CA TRP A 243 17.80 11.42 -10.18
C TRP A 243 17.48 12.91 -10.19
N ARG A 244 18.38 13.75 -10.73
CA ARG A 244 18.17 15.19 -10.84
C ARG A 244 17.03 15.55 -11.79
N SER A 245 16.80 14.75 -12.81
CA SER A 245 15.71 14.95 -13.76
C SER A 245 14.35 14.77 -13.09
N GLN A 246 14.19 13.66 -12.36
CA GLN A 246 12.94 13.37 -11.63
C GLN A 246 12.69 14.36 -10.48
N LEU A 247 13.76 14.81 -9.81
CA LEU A 247 13.66 15.67 -8.63
C LEU A 247 13.62 17.17 -8.93
N SER A 248 14.17 17.60 -10.07
CA SER A 248 14.41 19.04 -10.33
C SER A 248 14.34 19.42 -11.81
N GLY A 249 13.87 18.54 -12.70
CA GLY A 249 13.73 18.82 -14.13
C GLY A 249 15.05 18.93 -14.90
N TYR A 250 16.15 18.40 -14.35
CA TYR A 250 17.46 18.39 -15.01
C TYR A 250 17.42 17.61 -16.34
N LYS A 251 18.18 18.09 -17.33
CA LYS A 251 18.29 17.44 -18.64
C LYS A 251 19.18 16.22 -18.55
N VAL A 252 18.67 15.07 -19.01
CA VAL A 252 19.44 13.83 -19.07
C VAL A 252 20.03 13.68 -20.46
N ASP A 253 21.34 13.56 -20.54
CA ASP A 253 22.00 13.13 -21.78
C ASP A 253 21.79 11.63 -21.95
N PHE A 254 21.31 11.24 -23.14
CA PHE A 254 20.91 9.86 -23.41
C PHE A 254 22.11 8.92 -23.33
N LEU A 255 22.03 7.94 -22.43
CA LEU A 255 22.90 6.78 -22.39
C LEU A 255 22.11 5.57 -22.91
N ASN A 256 22.75 4.74 -23.73
CA ASN A 256 22.18 3.44 -24.11
C ASN A 256 21.93 2.60 -22.85
N MET A 257 20.66 2.38 -22.47
CA MET A 257 20.28 1.62 -21.27
C MET A 257 20.85 0.18 -21.25
N ALA A 258 21.13 -0.39 -22.42
CA ALA A 258 21.74 -1.72 -22.54
C ALA A 258 23.20 -1.75 -22.04
N SER A 259 23.87 -0.59 -21.93
CA SER A 259 25.24 -0.51 -21.40
C SER A 259 25.29 -0.50 -19.87
N LEU A 260 24.15 -0.27 -19.20
CA LEU A 260 24.05 -0.36 -17.75
C LEU A 260 24.15 -1.82 -17.30
N GLY A 261 24.95 -2.07 -16.27
CA GLY A 261 24.95 -3.38 -15.61
C GLY A 261 23.58 -3.71 -15.02
N LYS A 262 23.24 -5.02 -14.96
CA LYS A 262 21.95 -5.53 -14.45
C LYS A 262 21.53 -4.93 -13.10
N HIS A 263 22.49 -4.68 -12.21
CA HIS A 263 22.24 -4.06 -10.92
C HIS A 263 21.75 -2.61 -11.05
N LEU A 264 22.42 -1.77 -11.84
CA LEU A 264 22.03 -0.38 -12.05
C LEU A 264 20.71 -0.26 -12.81
N GLN A 265 20.45 -1.15 -13.77
CA GLN A 265 19.12 -1.25 -14.40
C GLN A 265 18.05 -1.53 -13.34
N SER A 266 18.28 -2.50 -12.45
CA SER A 266 17.36 -2.82 -11.36
C SER A 266 17.15 -1.63 -10.40
N CYS A 267 18.21 -0.90 -10.07
CA CYS A 267 18.12 0.31 -9.24
C CYS A 267 17.34 1.41 -9.94
N LEU A 268 17.56 1.63 -11.24
CA LEU A 268 16.81 2.58 -12.05
C LEU A 268 15.31 2.23 -12.05
N PHE A 269 14.96 0.97 -12.28
CA PHE A 269 13.57 0.52 -12.25
C PHE A 269 12.91 0.78 -10.89
N MET A 270 13.58 0.43 -9.79
CA MET A 270 13.08 0.70 -8.44
C MET A 270 12.95 2.21 -8.16
N PHE A 271 13.88 3.02 -8.63
CA PHE A 271 13.85 4.47 -8.43
C PHE A 271 12.69 5.09 -9.18
N LEU A 272 12.47 4.74 -10.45
CA LEU A 272 11.35 5.25 -11.24
C LEU A 272 10.00 4.87 -10.61
N LYS A 273 9.89 3.65 -10.08
CA LYS A 273 8.69 3.19 -9.37
C LYS A 273 8.43 3.99 -8.10
N LEU A 274 9.47 4.19 -7.30
CA LEU A 274 9.40 5.00 -6.08
C LEU A 274 9.08 6.47 -6.40
N SER A 275 9.62 7.01 -7.50
CA SER A 275 9.37 8.37 -7.95
C SER A 275 7.88 8.61 -8.24
N ASN A 276 7.17 7.64 -8.80
CA ASN A 276 5.71 7.76 -8.98
C ASN A 276 4.99 7.92 -7.63
N ASP A 277 5.44 7.23 -6.59
CA ASP A 277 4.80 7.32 -5.27
C ASP A 277 5.11 8.61 -4.52
N ILE A 278 6.28 9.19 -4.76
CA ILE A 278 6.75 10.37 -4.02
C ILE A 278 6.36 11.66 -4.75
N PHE A 279 6.39 11.69 -6.09
CA PHE A 279 6.28 12.93 -6.86
C PHE A 279 4.96 13.09 -7.63
N MET A 280 4.25 12.00 -7.98
CA MET A 280 3.04 12.09 -8.81
C MET A 280 1.73 12.29 -8.03
N TYR A 281 1.74 12.13 -6.69
CA TYR A 281 0.58 12.35 -5.83
C TYR A 281 0.71 13.64 -5.01
N ARG A 282 0.74 14.80 -5.68
CA ARG A 282 0.56 16.12 -5.06
C ARG A 282 -0.85 16.65 -5.30
#